data_AF-A0AAX0I509-F1
#
_entry.id   AF-A0AAX0I509-F1
#
_cell.length_a   1.000
_cell.length_b   1.000
_cell.length_c   1.000
_cell.angle_alpha   90.00
_cell.angle_beta   90.00
_cell.angle_gamma   90.00
#
_symmetry.space_group_name_H-M   'P 1'
#
loop_
_entity.id
_entity.type
_entity.pdbx_description
1 polymer ?
#
loop_
_entity_poly.entity_id
_entity_poly.type
_entity_poly.pdbx_seq_one_letter_code
_entity_poly.pdbx_strand_id
1 'polypeptide(L)' 'MDTSQPSLFEQLQQRLACASEPLEVLNQFEAELLYAFPAEAPTIVELVASWGYRLGVLTREDLDGFV' A
#
# COMPACT_ATOMS: atom_id res chain seq x y z
N MET A 1 21.45 11.72 -15.43
CA MET A 1 20.25 11.76 -14.57
C MET A 1 19.97 10.31 -14.23
N ASP A 2 20.35 9.87 -13.03
CA ASP A 2 19.94 8.58 -12.49
C ASP A 2 18.42 8.59 -12.36
N THR A 3 17.73 8.01 -13.34
CA THR A 3 16.30 7.74 -13.23
C THR A 3 16.14 6.49 -12.36
N SER A 4 16.51 6.60 -11.08
CA SER A 4 16.15 5.58 -10.09
C SER A 4 14.63 5.56 -10.04
N GLN A 5 14.03 4.47 -10.50
CA GLN A 5 12.60 4.29 -10.38
C GLN A 5 12.22 4.44 -8.89
N PRO A 6 11.17 5.22 -8.58
CA PRO A 6 10.73 5.40 -7.20
C PRO A 6 10.42 4.05 -6.57
N SER A 7 10.81 3.88 -5.31
CA SER A 7 10.52 2.67 -4.54
C SER A 7 9.00 2.47 -4.45
N LEU A 8 8.53 1.23 -4.25
CA LEU A 8 7.09 0.95 -4.08
C LEU A 8 6.45 1.80 -2.98
N PHE A 9 7.17 2.02 -1.88
CA PHE A 9 6.73 2.91 -0.81
C PHE A 9 6.59 4.38 -1.26
N GLU A 10 7.56 4.88 -2.03
CA GLU A 10 7.51 6.25 -2.56
C GLU A 10 6.39 6.43 -3.59
N GLN A 11 6.14 5.42 -4.42
CA GLN A 11 5.01 5.40 -5.35
C GLN A 11 3.68 5.48 -4.59
N LEU A 12 3.52 4.70 -3.51
CA LEU A 12 2.34 4.76 -2.66
C LEU A 12 2.20 6.14 -1.99
N GLN A 13 3.27 6.69 -1.43
CA GLN A 13 3.26 8.03 -0.84
C GLN A 13 2.83 9.12 -1.83
N GLN A 14 3.35 9.08 -3.05
CA GLN A 14 2.99 10.05 -4.09
C GLN A 14 1.52 9.94 -4.49
N ARG A 15 0.99 8.71 -4.62
CA ARG A 15 -0.43 8.50 -4.94
C ARG A 15 -1.34 9.01 -3.81
N LEU A 16 -0.96 8.77 -2.56
CA LEU A 16 -1.73 9.21 -1.40
C LEU A 16 -1.68 10.73 -1.18
N ALA A 17 -0.59 11.41 -1.54
CA ALA A 17 -0.44 12.85 -1.37
C ALA A 17 -1.51 13.68 -2.12
N CYS A 18 -2.04 13.14 -3.22
CA CYS A 18 -3.08 13.80 -4.03
C CYS A 18 -4.44 13.09 -3.92
N ALA A 19 -4.57 12.05 -3.08
CA ALA A 19 -5.77 11.23 -3.01
C ALA A 19 -6.86 11.94 -2.20
N SER A 20 -8.05 12.09 -2.79
CA SER A 20 -9.26 12.47 -2.04
C SER A 20 -9.79 11.29 -1.21
N GLU A 21 -9.52 10.06 -1.65
CA GLU A 21 -9.94 8.81 -1.01
C GLU A 21 -8.69 7.92 -0.78
N PRO A 22 -7.95 8.14 0.33
CA PRO A 22 -6.68 7.45 0.60
C PRO A 22 -6.81 5.93 0.71
N LEU A 23 -7.94 5.45 1.25
CA LEU A 23 -8.20 4.02 1.42
C LEU A 23 -8.39 3.31 0.07
N GLU A 24 -9.12 3.91 -0.87
CA GLU A 24 -9.27 3.34 -2.21
C GLU A 24 -7.94 3.26 -2.95
N VAL A 25 -7.10 4.29 -2.83
CA VAL A 25 -5.76 4.28 -3.41
C VAL A 25 -4.89 3.17 -2.83
N LEU A 26 -4.98 2.93 -1.51
CA LEU A 26 -4.27 1.84 -0.85
C LEU A 26 -4.76 0.46 -1.35
N ASN A 27 -6.07 0.26 -1.43
CA ASN A 27 -6.67 -1.00 -1.92
C ASN A 27 -6.33 -1.27 -3.40
N GLN A 28 -6.36 -0.24 -4.26
CA GLN A 28 -5.95 -0.38 -5.66
C GLN A 28 -4.48 -0.77 -5.75
N PHE A 29 -3.62 -0.14 -4.97
CA PHE A 29 -2.20 -0.44 -4.94
C PHE A 29 -1.92 -1.88 -4.48
N GLU A 30 -2.65 -2.36 -3.47
CA GLU A 30 -2.60 -3.76 -3.05
C GLU A 30 -3.00 -4.71 -4.18
N ALA A 31 -4.13 -4.45 -4.84
CA ALA A 31 -4.61 -5.27 -5.95
C ALA A 31 -3.62 -5.34 -7.11
N GLU A 32 -2.96 -4.22 -7.44
CA GLU A 32 -1.90 -4.16 -8.46
C GLU A 32 -0.70 -5.04 -8.08
N LEU A 33 -0.27 -4.99 -6.82
CA LEU A 33 0.83 -5.83 -6.33
C LEU A 33 0.44 -7.32 -6.31
N LEU A 34 -0.75 -7.65 -5.85
CA LEU A 34 -1.26 -9.03 -5.84
C LEU A 34 -1.37 -9.61 -7.26
N TYR A 35 -1.74 -8.78 -8.24
CA TYR A 35 -1.76 -9.18 -9.64
C TYR A 35 -0.36 -9.43 -10.20
N ALA A 36 0.61 -8.58 -9.86
CA ALA A 36 1.99 -8.72 -10.33
C ALA A 36 2.76 -9.85 -9.63
N PHE A 37 2.47 -10.10 -8.36
CA PHE A 37 3.20 -11.03 -7.49
C PHE A 37 2.22 -11.96 -6.72
N PRO A 38 1.43 -12.79 -7.42
CA PRO A 38 0.37 -13.59 -6.80
C PRO A 38 0.92 -14.64 -5.81
N ALA A 39 2.17 -15.07 -5.97
CA ALA A 39 2.82 -16.03 -5.07
C ALA A 39 3.19 -15.42 -3.70
N GLU A 40 3.26 -14.08 -3.62
CA GLU A 40 3.65 -13.34 -2.41
C GLU A 40 2.46 -12.65 -1.74
N ALA A 41 1.23 -13.10 -2.06
CA ALA A 41 0.00 -12.51 -1.55
C ALA A 41 -0.01 -12.21 -0.04
N PRO A 42 0.35 -13.14 0.87
CA PRO A 42 0.35 -12.83 2.31
C PRO A 42 1.33 -11.71 2.66
N THR A 43 2.54 -11.75 2.08
CA THR A 43 3.57 -10.73 2.29
C THR A 43 3.10 -9.35 1.81
N ILE A 44 2.41 -9.29 0.68
CA ILE A 44 1.91 -8.04 0.09
C ILE A 44 0.82 -7.44 0.98
N VAL A 45 -0.13 -8.25 1.45
CA VAL A 45 -1.19 -7.82 2.36
C VAL A 45 -0.58 -7.23 3.63
N GLU A 46 0.36 -7.94 4.27
CA GLU A 46 1.04 -7.47 5.49
C GLU A 46 1.84 -6.17 5.24
N LEU A 47 2.52 -6.09 4.09
CA LEU A 47 3.31 -4.92 3.71
C LEU A 47 2.44 -3.68 3.49
N VAL A 48 1.37 -3.82 2.71
CA VAL A 48 0.45 -2.72 2.41
C VAL A 48 -0.31 -2.29 3.66
N ALA A 49 -0.75 -3.22 4.49
CA ALA A 49 -1.37 -2.91 5.79
C ALA A 49 -0.41 -2.13 6.69
N SER A 50 0.85 -2.56 6.79
CA SER A 50 1.89 -1.87 7.57
C SER A 50 2.17 -0.45 7.06
N TRP A 51 2.20 -0.26 5.74
CA TRP A 51 2.40 1.05 5.12
C TRP A 51 1.16 1.95 5.27
N GLY A 52 -0.04 1.41 5.07
CA GLY A 52 -1.29 2.11 5.27
C GLY A 52 -1.42 2.64 6.70
N TYR A 53 -1.06 1.83 7.69
CA TYR A 53 -1.03 2.26 9.09
C TYR A 53 0.02 3.35 9.35
N ARG A 54 1.25 3.18 8.84
CA ARG A 54 2.33 4.18 9.01
C ARG A 54 1.98 5.52 8.36
N LEU A 55 1.26 5.51 7.24
CA LEU A 55 0.82 6.70 6.51
C LEU A 55 -0.48 7.29 7.05
N GLY A 56 -1.06 6.69 8.09
CA GLY A 56 -2.29 7.16 8.74
C GLY A 56 -3.55 6.91 7.92
N VAL A 57 -3.48 6.05 6.90
CA VAL A 57 -4.62 5.65 6.07
C VAL A 57 -5.46 4.59 6.78
N LEU A 58 -4.79 3.64 7.44
CA LEU A 58 -5.45 2.60 8.23
C LEU A 58 -5.36 2.92 9.72
N THR A 59 -6.42 2.60 10.45
CA THR A 59 -6.43 2.68 11.90
C THR A 59 -6.05 1.35 12.52
N ARG A 60 -5.83 1.34 13.83
CA ARG A 60 -5.54 0.10 14.55
C ARG A 60 -6.72 -0.89 14.52
N GLU A 61 -7.95 -0.39 14.35
CA GLU A 61 -9.15 -1.22 14.23
C GLU A 61 -9.19 -1.97 12.88
N ASP A 62 -8.67 -1.36 11.82
CA ASP A 62 -8.54 -2.00 10.50
C ASP A 62 -7.51 -3.14 10.50
N LEU A 63 -6.50 -3.09 11.39
CA LEU A 63 -5.46 -4.11 11.51
C LEU A 63 -5.92 -5.34 12.31
N ASP A 64 -6.89 -5.19 13.20
CA ASP A 64 -7.37 -6.28 14.07
C ASP A 64 -8.12 -7.36 13.28
N GLY A 65 -8.66 -7.02 12.10
CA GLY A 65 -9.35 -7.95 11.21
C GLY A 65 -8.46 -8.90 10.40
N PHE A 66 -7.14 -8.78 10.51
CA PHE A 66 -6.16 -9.58 9.75
C PHE A 66 -5.45 -10.68 10.59
N VAL A 67 -5.85 -10.88 11.85
CA VAL A 67 -5.31 -11.93 12.76
C VAL A 67 -6.18 -13.17 12.80
#